data_AF-A0A831TCK6-F1
#
_entry.id   AF-A0A831TCK6-F1
#
_cell.length_a   1.000
_cell.length_b   1.000
_cell.length_c   1.000
_cell.angle_alpha   90.00
_cell.angle_beta   90.00
_cell.angle_gamma   90.00
#
_symmetry.space_group_name_H-M   'P 1'
#
loop_
_entity.id
_entity.type
_entity.pdbx_description
1 polymer ?
#
loop_
_entity_poly.entity_id
_entity_poly.type
_entity_poly.pdbx_seq_one_letter_code
_entity_poly.pdbx_strand_id
1 'polypeptide(L)'
;MLRSYPRNRSTFRPSLEALETREVLNCTFTVDGTTLTIQAANSGSTITITDNGAGFGNNITAQCKGENLKTFSSIQTVNFIGSNKKDKVTYNIVAPNGFSAGRFININPMGGNDIINFNASNVNLVANSNLNVNIQQGTDAPTINASYSGVIGSLNTAANLTFVATAGLSPSVICGQFQINSGSIGTANITVNGGVKKDKLTLAVCQENSGDPVQISAVVNGVGAGKKKDIVKVTPGVIVQPTGPDQFPYKTITTCTPCDDS
;
A
#
# COMPACT_ATOMS: atom_id res chain seq x y z
N MET A 1 -18.26 27.57 77.06
CA MET A 1 -17.75 26.30 76.48
C MET A 1 -17.28 26.58 75.06
N LEU A 2 -15.97 26.67 74.82
CA LEU A 2 -15.40 26.86 73.49
C LEU A 2 -15.16 25.49 72.85
N ARG A 3 -15.90 25.17 71.79
CA ARG A 3 -15.73 23.93 71.02
C ARG A 3 -14.49 24.05 70.13
N SER A 4 -13.45 23.27 70.40
CA SER A 4 -12.30 23.17 69.51
C SER A 4 -12.66 22.34 68.28
N TYR A 5 -12.66 22.94 67.10
CA TYR A 5 -12.80 22.19 65.85
C TYR A 5 -11.46 21.50 65.52
N PRO A 6 -11.46 20.19 65.20
CA PRO A 6 -10.25 19.51 64.79
C PRO A 6 -9.68 20.16 63.53
N ARG A 7 -8.45 20.67 63.62
CA ARG A 7 -7.72 21.20 62.45
C ARG A 7 -7.47 20.05 61.48
N ASN A 8 -8.10 20.14 60.31
CA ASN A 8 -7.92 19.20 59.23
C ASN A 8 -6.44 19.26 58.78
N ARG A 9 -5.64 18.26 59.14
CA ARG A 9 -4.23 18.18 58.74
C ARG A 9 -4.20 17.67 57.30
N SER A 10 -3.93 18.59 56.36
CA SER A 10 -3.61 18.23 54.99
C SER A 10 -2.45 17.24 55.01
N THR A 11 -2.69 16.02 54.53
CA THR A 11 -1.64 15.03 54.37
C THR A 11 -0.91 15.31 53.07
N PHE A 12 0.39 15.57 53.16
CA PHE A 12 1.26 15.65 51.98
C PHE A 12 1.19 14.30 51.25
N ARG A 13 0.59 14.30 50.06
CA ARG A 13 0.61 13.15 49.15
C ARG A 13 1.59 13.49 48.04
N PRO A 14 2.75 12.83 47.97
CA PRO A 14 3.61 12.93 46.80
C PRO A 14 2.79 12.52 45.59
N SER A 15 2.56 13.45 44.66
CA SER A 15 2.09 13.08 43.32
C SER A 15 3.28 12.49 42.60
N LEU A 16 3.19 11.23 42.18
CA LEU A 16 4.11 10.71 41.17
C LEU A 16 3.91 11.59 39.94
N GLU A 17 4.92 12.39 39.57
CA GLU A 17 4.91 12.99 38.24
C GLU A 17 4.88 11.82 37.26
N ALA A 18 3.79 11.73 36.48
CA ALA A 18 3.73 10.77 35.41
C ALA A 18 4.90 11.10 34.49
N LEU A 19 5.86 10.16 34.40
CA LEU A 19 6.93 10.25 33.41
C LEU A 19 6.28 10.61 32.08
N GLU A 20 6.72 11.73 31.51
CA GLU A 20 6.24 12.15 30.20
C GLU A 20 6.30 10.93 29.27
N THR A 21 5.22 10.70 28.53
CA THR A 21 5.12 9.57 27.61
C THR A 21 6.31 9.62 26.67
N ARG A 22 7.33 8.83 26.95
CA ARG A 22 8.51 8.74 26.08
C ARG A 22 8.02 8.11 24.80
N GLU A 23 7.99 8.92 23.74
CA GLU A 23 7.77 8.40 22.40
C GLU A 23 8.95 7.50 22.04
N VAL A 24 8.74 6.18 22.11
CA VAL A 24 9.71 5.21 21.62
C VAL A 24 9.70 5.31 20.10
N LEU A 25 10.89 5.22 19.48
CA LEU A 25 11.05 5.27 18.03
C LEU A 25 10.08 4.32 17.35
N ASN A 26 9.37 4.84 16.36
CA ASN A 26 8.31 4.10 15.68
C ASN A 26 8.83 3.35 14.46
N CYS A 27 10.05 3.62 13.96
CA CYS A 27 10.65 2.83 12.90
C CYS A 27 12.17 3.11 12.78
N THR A 28 12.86 2.38 11.91
CA THR A 28 14.24 2.67 11.52
C THR A 28 14.37 2.79 10.01
N PHE A 29 15.23 3.71 9.55
CA PHE A 29 15.55 3.91 8.14
C PHE A 29 17.03 3.57 7.90
N THR A 30 17.30 2.75 6.89
CA THR A 30 18.66 2.37 6.48
C THR A 30 18.79 2.56 4.97
N VAL A 31 19.86 3.22 4.54
CA VAL A 31 20.19 3.39 3.12
C VAL A 31 21.45 2.60 2.80
N ASP A 32 21.36 1.74 1.79
CA ASP A 32 22.50 1.06 1.19
C ASP A 32 22.47 1.27 -0.33
N GLY A 33 23.41 2.09 -0.82
CA GLY A 33 23.41 2.55 -2.21
C GLY A 33 22.10 3.24 -2.59
N THR A 34 21.38 2.66 -3.56
CA THR A 34 20.08 3.15 -4.06
C THR A 34 18.88 2.48 -3.38
N THR A 35 19.10 1.73 -2.30
CA THR A 35 18.05 0.99 -1.58
C THR A 35 17.77 1.67 -0.24
N LEU A 36 16.52 2.08 -0.04
CA LEU A 36 16.00 2.52 1.25
C LEU A 36 15.24 1.36 1.89
N THR A 37 15.69 0.93 3.07
CA THR A 37 14.98 -0.03 3.91
C THR A 37 14.33 0.69 5.09
N ILE A 38 13.04 0.47 5.29
CA ILE A 38 12.22 1.02 6.36
C ILE A 38 11.70 -0.15 7.18
N GLN A 39 12.10 -0.23 8.44
CA GLN A 39 11.70 -1.30 9.35
C GLN A 39 10.76 -0.73 10.43
N ALA A 40 9.56 -1.28 10.52
CA ALA A 40 8.60 -0.95 11.58
C ALA A 40 9.11 -1.42 12.96
N ALA A 41 8.72 -0.70 14.00
CA ALA A 41 9.01 -1.06 15.38
C ALA A 41 8.07 -2.17 15.87
N ASN A 42 8.50 -2.95 16.85
CA ASN A 42 7.73 -4.08 17.42
C ASN A 42 6.44 -3.66 18.17
N SER A 43 6.13 -2.37 18.25
CA SER A 43 4.89 -1.81 18.82
C SER A 43 3.80 -1.54 17.78
N GLY A 44 4.10 -1.69 16.49
CA GLY A 44 3.26 -1.19 15.40
C GLY A 44 3.63 0.24 15.06
N SER A 45 3.58 0.57 13.76
CA SER A 45 4.11 1.81 13.20
C SER A 45 3.11 2.46 12.27
N THR A 46 3.08 3.80 12.23
CA THR A 46 2.39 4.55 11.16
C THR A 46 3.43 5.30 10.36
N ILE A 47 3.50 4.97 9.07
CA ILE A 47 4.58 5.38 8.17
C ILE A 47 3.97 6.01 6.92
N THR A 48 4.45 7.19 6.56
CA THR A 48 4.10 7.88 5.32
C THR A 48 5.36 8.05 4.49
N ILE A 49 5.29 7.65 3.22
CA ILE A 49 6.36 7.75 2.23
C ILE A 49 5.83 8.56 1.05
N THR A 50 6.58 9.54 0.58
CA THR A 50 6.27 10.33 -0.61
C THR A 50 7.43 10.22 -1.60
N ASP A 51 7.13 9.76 -2.81
CA ASP A 51 8.05 9.63 -3.94
C ASP A 51 7.71 10.65 -5.02
N ASN A 52 8.68 11.45 -5.45
CA ASN A 52 8.47 12.43 -6.50
C ASN A 52 8.66 11.88 -7.93
N GLY A 53 9.03 10.60 -8.06
CA GLY A 53 9.19 9.92 -9.35
C GLY A 53 10.44 10.28 -10.16
N ALA A 54 11.30 11.17 -9.66
CA ALA A 54 12.51 11.61 -10.37
C ALA A 54 13.62 10.56 -10.39
N GLY A 55 13.74 9.75 -9.33
CA GLY A 55 14.81 8.73 -9.21
C GLY A 55 16.19 9.28 -8.86
N PHE A 56 16.34 10.59 -8.76
CA PHE A 56 17.56 11.29 -8.32
C PHE A 56 17.17 12.46 -7.42
N GLY A 57 18.09 12.90 -6.55
CA GLY A 57 17.98 14.14 -5.77
C GLY A 57 16.69 14.31 -4.95
N ASN A 58 16.75 14.03 -3.65
CA ASN A 58 15.62 14.21 -2.71
C ASN A 58 14.32 13.55 -3.19
N ASN A 59 14.41 12.40 -3.87
CA ASN A 59 13.28 11.81 -4.55
C ASN A 59 12.31 11.09 -3.62
N ILE A 60 12.78 10.64 -2.45
CA ILE A 60 11.92 10.02 -1.44
C ILE A 60 11.96 10.86 -0.17
N THR A 61 10.79 11.13 0.40
CA THR A 61 10.68 11.55 1.80
C THR A 61 9.90 10.49 2.57
N ALA A 62 10.25 10.27 3.82
CA ALA A 62 9.51 9.34 4.68
C ALA A 62 9.48 9.83 6.13
N GLN A 63 8.38 9.52 6.80
CA GLN A 63 8.12 9.90 8.18
C GLN A 63 7.42 8.78 8.93
N CYS A 64 7.88 8.52 10.13
CA CYS A 64 7.16 7.70 11.11
C CYS A 64 6.45 8.63 12.09
N LYS A 65 5.25 8.25 12.55
CA LYS A 65 4.47 9.08 13.49
C LYS A 65 5.34 9.46 14.70
N GLY A 66 5.33 10.73 15.08
CA GLY A 66 6.15 11.25 16.19
C GLY A 66 7.61 11.55 15.83
N GLU A 67 8.07 11.20 14.61
CA GLU A 67 9.42 11.50 14.14
C GLU A 67 9.44 12.66 13.14
N ASN A 68 10.61 13.28 12.98
CA ASN A 68 10.86 14.28 11.95
C ASN A 68 10.85 13.63 10.55
N LEU A 69 10.36 14.37 9.55
CA LEU A 69 10.43 13.99 8.15
C LEU A 69 11.89 13.82 7.72
N LYS A 70 12.21 12.71 7.05
CA LYS A 70 13.53 12.43 6.48
C LYS A 70 13.45 12.47 4.97
N THR A 71 14.52 12.97 4.35
CA THR A 71 14.66 13.06 2.90
C THR A 71 15.82 12.19 2.44
N PHE A 72 15.59 11.43 1.39
CA PHE A 72 16.55 10.50 0.79
C PHE A 72 16.72 10.83 -0.68
N SER A 73 17.96 10.69 -1.15
CA SER A 73 18.33 10.99 -2.54
C SER A 73 18.74 9.73 -3.27
N SER A 74 18.51 9.72 -4.58
CA SER A 74 18.96 8.66 -5.50
C SER A 74 18.48 7.26 -5.12
N ILE A 75 17.33 7.18 -4.45
CA ILE A 75 16.70 5.89 -4.15
C ILE A 75 16.07 5.35 -5.43
N GLN A 76 16.21 4.06 -5.67
CA GLN A 76 15.57 3.28 -6.74
C GLN A 76 14.70 2.15 -6.16
N THR A 77 15.14 1.57 -5.03
CA THR A 77 14.42 0.51 -4.34
C THR A 77 13.95 1.00 -2.97
N VAL A 78 12.67 0.81 -2.65
CA VAL A 78 12.13 1.01 -1.31
C VAL A 78 11.63 -0.33 -0.78
N ASN A 79 12.23 -0.78 0.31
CA ASN A 79 11.80 -1.97 1.05
C ASN A 79 11.14 -1.52 2.35
N PHE A 80 9.87 -1.84 2.53
CA PHE A 80 9.21 -1.78 3.82
C PHE A 80 9.15 -3.18 4.44
N ILE A 81 9.60 -3.29 5.67
CA ILE A 81 9.51 -4.49 6.48
C ILE A 81 8.66 -4.14 7.70
N GLY A 82 7.49 -4.76 7.80
CA GLY A 82 6.57 -4.58 8.91
C GLY A 82 7.06 -5.22 10.20
N SER A 83 6.23 -5.17 11.23
CA SER A 83 6.40 -5.82 12.51
C SER A 83 5.42 -6.99 12.65
N ASN A 84 5.29 -7.57 13.84
CA ASN A 84 4.22 -8.52 14.16
C ASN A 84 3.02 -7.82 14.84
N LYS A 85 2.95 -6.49 14.73
CA LYS A 85 1.89 -5.63 15.27
C LYS A 85 1.32 -4.80 14.13
N LYS A 86 0.13 -4.27 14.36
CA LYS A 86 -0.58 -3.47 13.37
C LYS A 86 0.23 -2.27 12.91
N ASP A 87 0.68 -2.32 11.68
CA ASP A 87 1.30 -1.24 10.96
C ASP A 87 0.30 -0.57 10.02
N LYS A 88 0.52 0.73 9.79
CA LYS A 88 -0.14 1.49 8.74
C LYS A 88 0.91 2.12 7.85
N VAL A 89 0.96 1.70 6.59
CA VAL A 89 1.90 2.24 5.59
C VAL A 89 1.11 2.97 4.53
N THR A 90 1.53 4.20 4.23
CA THR A 90 0.98 5.00 3.13
C THR A 90 2.12 5.39 2.20
N TYR A 91 2.07 4.96 0.96
CA TYR A 91 3.04 5.29 -0.08
C TYR A 91 2.36 6.15 -1.14
N ASN A 92 2.79 7.40 -1.27
CA ASN A 92 2.26 8.35 -2.24
C ASN A 92 3.30 8.61 -3.33
N ILE A 93 2.91 8.50 -4.59
CA ILE A 93 3.69 9.00 -5.72
C ILE A 93 3.12 10.35 -6.13
N VAL A 94 3.95 11.38 -6.05
CA VAL A 94 3.62 12.78 -6.40
C VAL A 94 4.63 13.23 -7.45
N ALA A 95 4.38 12.83 -8.70
CA ALA A 95 5.29 13.06 -9.83
C ALA A 95 4.68 14.04 -10.86
N PRO A 96 4.55 15.35 -10.54
CA PRO A 96 3.88 16.31 -11.42
C PRO A 96 4.58 16.50 -12.77
N ASN A 97 5.88 16.21 -12.82
CA ASN A 97 6.70 16.31 -14.04
C ASN A 97 6.87 14.95 -14.73
N GLY A 98 6.08 13.94 -14.37
CA GLY A 98 6.20 12.58 -14.83
C GLY A 98 7.16 11.73 -13.99
N PHE A 99 6.89 10.43 -13.97
CA PHE A 99 7.67 9.42 -13.30
C PHE A 99 8.70 8.85 -14.28
N SER A 100 9.98 9.11 -14.04
CA SER A 100 11.09 8.77 -14.95
C SER A 100 12.03 7.71 -14.42
N ALA A 101 11.91 7.37 -13.14
CA ALA A 101 12.76 6.38 -12.51
C ALA A 101 12.41 4.93 -12.90
N GLY A 102 13.41 4.04 -12.81
CA GLY A 102 13.15 2.65 -12.47
C GLY A 102 12.94 2.55 -10.96
N ARG A 103 11.74 2.14 -10.54
CA ARG A 103 11.35 2.05 -9.13
C ARG A 103 10.88 0.65 -8.78
N PHE A 104 11.42 0.13 -7.69
CA PHE A 104 10.97 -1.11 -7.05
C PHE A 104 10.48 -0.79 -5.65
N ILE A 105 9.21 -1.07 -5.38
CA ILE A 105 8.58 -0.88 -4.07
C ILE A 105 8.18 -2.26 -3.58
N ASN A 106 8.86 -2.73 -2.53
CA ASN A 106 8.56 -3.99 -1.87
C ASN A 106 7.99 -3.70 -0.50
N ILE A 107 6.77 -4.14 -0.24
CA ILE A 107 6.08 -3.94 1.05
C ILE A 107 5.80 -5.33 1.62
N ASN A 108 6.50 -5.67 2.70
CA ASN A 108 6.33 -6.93 3.44
C ASN A 108 5.85 -6.67 4.87
N PRO A 109 4.54 -6.48 5.08
CA PRO A 109 3.94 -6.51 6.40
C PRO A 109 4.04 -7.94 6.97
N MET A 110 4.91 -8.16 7.95
CA MET A 110 5.15 -9.50 8.48
C MET A 110 3.89 -10.08 9.17
N GLY A 111 3.19 -9.26 9.96
CA GLY A 111 1.90 -9.56 10.57
C GLY A 111 1.31 -8.34 11.28
N GLY A 112 0.13 -8.43 11.87
CA GLY A 112 -0.48 -7.37 12.66
C GLY A 112 -1.84 -6.85 12.18
N ASN A 113 -2.45 -7.43 11.16
CA ASN A 113 -3.65 -6.87 10.49
C ASN A 113 -3.38 -5.47 9.93
N ASP A 114 -2.34 -5.37 9.12
CA ASP A 114 -1.77 -4.11 8.63
C ASP A 114 -2.67 -3.41 7.62
N ILE A 115 -2.49 -2.10 7.50
CA ILE A 115 -3.19 -1.27 6.52
C ILE A 115 -2.15 -0.67 5.58
N ILE A 116 -2.22 -1.03 4.30
CA ILE A 116 -1.32 -0.53 3.26
C ILE A 116 -2.13 0.29 2.27
N ASN A 117 -1.73 1.53 2.06
CA ASN A 117 -2.30 2.42 1.07
C ASN A 117 -1.21 2.80 0.07
N PHE A 118 -1.38 2.43 -1.19
CA PHE A 118 -0.55 2.86 -2.29
C PHE A 118 -1.36 3.83 -3.17
N ASN A 119 -0.86 5.04 -3.36
CA ASN A 119 -1.55 6.09 -4.10
C ASN A 119 -0.64 6.70 -5.16
N ALA A 120 -1.06 6.61 -6.42
CA ALA A 120 -0.37 7.20 -7.56
C ALA A 120 -1.40 7.89 -8.47
N SER A 121 -1.92 9.03 -8.02
CA SER A 121 -2.95 9.78 -8.74
C SER A 121 -2.34 10.79 -9.71
N ASN A 122 -2.79 10.76 -10.96
CA ASN A 122 -2.28 11.57 -12.06
C ASN A 122 -0.75 11.43 -12.27
N VAL A 123 -0.25 10.19 -12.16
CA VAL A 123 1.16 9.85 -12.30
C VAL A 123 1.41 9.29 -13.70
N ASN A 124 1.97 10.14 -14.56
CA ASN A 124 2.37 9.72 -15.89
C ASN A 124 3.71 8.98 -15.84
N LEU A 125 3.76 7.73 -16.25
CA LEU A 125 5.00 6.98 -16.42
C LEU A 125 5.62 7.41 -17.76
N VAL A 126 6.74 8.12 -17.73
CA VAL A 126 7.36 8.60 -18.97
C VAL A 126 8.04 7.45 -19.72
N ALA A 127 8.42 7.70 -20.97
CA ALA A 127 9.19 6.80 -21.82
C ALA A 127 10.31 6.05 -21.06
N ASN A 128 10.39 4.73 -21.22
CA ASN A 128 11.39 3.83 -20.61
C ASN A 128 11.39 3.75 -19.07
N SER A 129 10.39 4.33 -18.40
CA SER A 129 10.25 4.17 -16.95
C SER A 129 9.64 2.82 -16.57
N ASN A 130 9.94 2.36 -15.36
CA ASN A 130 9.41 1.12 -14.80
C ASN A 130 8.95 1.37 -13.38
N LEU A 131 7.66 1.18 -13.11
CA LEU A 131 7.11 1.20 -11.76
C LEU A 131 6.71 -0.22 -11.36
N ASN A 132 7.47 -0.82 -10.45
CA ASN A 132 7.21 -2.16 -9.94
C ASN A 132 6.81 -2.07 -8.47
N VAL A 133 5.58 -2.48 -8.16
CA VAL A 133 5.02 -2.51 -6.80
C VAL A 133 4.71 -3.96 -6.46
N ASN A 134 5.35 -4.47 -5.41
CA ASN A 134 5.15 -5.82 -4.90
C ASN A 134 4.77 -5.74 -3.42
N ILE A 135 3.55 -6.17 -3.11
CA ILE A 135 3.03 -6.23 -1.75
C ILE A 135 2.79 -7.70 -1.43
N GLN A 136 3.62 -8.24 -0.53
CA GLN A 136 3.55 -9.64 -0.12
C GLN A 136 3.21 -9.70 1.36
N GLN A 137 2.07 -10.33 1.66
CA GLN A 137 1.55 -10.39 3.00
C GLN A 137 2.14 -11.57 3.76
N GLY A 138 2.40 -11.37 5.04
CA GLY A 138 2.73 -12.44 5.97
C GLY A 138 1.51 -13.22 6.43
N THR A 139 1.42 -13.52 7.72
CA THR A 139 0.42 -14.49 8.22
C THR A 139 -0.96 -13.93 8.50
N ASP A 140 -1.08 -12.61 8.66
CA ASP A 140 -2.25 -11.97 9.27
C ASP A 140 -3.22 -11.38 8.23
N ALA A 141 -4.26 -10.68 8.68
CA ALA A 141 -5.42 -10.22 7.90
C ALA A 141 -5.29 -8.74 7.48
N PRO A 142 -4.53 -8.42 6.42
CA PRO A 142 -4.28 -7.05 5.99
C PRO A 142 -5.45 -6.43 5.24
N THR A 143 -5.44 -5.11 5.20
CA THR A 143 -6.15 -4.31 4.20
C THR A 143 -5.14 -3.65 3.27
N ILE A 144 -5.18 -3.98 1.98
CA ILE A 144 -4.39 -3.35 0.92
C ILE A 144 -5.33 -2.52 0.06
N ASN A 145 -5.07 -1.23 -0.02
CA ASN A 145 -5.71 -0.31 -0.95
C ASN A 145 -4.65 0.21 -1.91
N ALA A 146 -4.85 0.01 -3.20
CA ALA A 146 -3.95 0.51 -4.24
C ALA A 146 -4.75 1.30 -5.27
N SER A 147 -4.27 2.51 -5.58
CA SER A 147 -4.82 3.35 -6.63
C SER A 147 -3.72 3.86 -7.55
N TYR A 148 -3.98 3.78 -8.85
CA TYR A 148 -3.18 4.39 -9.91
C TYR A 148 -4.10 5.09 -10.89
N SER A 149 -3.77 6.33 -11.27
CA SER A 149 -4.31 7.00 -12.44
C SER A 149 -3.21 7.74 -13.18
N GLY A 150 -3.18 7.64 -14.51
CA GLY A 150 -2.18 8.32 -15.32
C GLY A 150 -1.96 7.69 -16.68
N VAL A 151 -1.07 8.29 -17.47
CA VAL A 151 -0.62 7.77 -18.76
C VAL A 151 0.56 6.83 -18.55
N ILE A 152 0.56 5.67 -19.20
CA ILE A 152 1.71 4.78 -19.25
C ILE A 152 2.44 5.03 -20.57
N GLY A 153 3.70 5.45 -20.55
CA GLY A 153 4.48 5.76 -21.73
C GLY A 153 4.16 7.13 -22.35
N SER A 154 4.81 7.43 -23.49
CA SER A 154 4.51 8.62 -24.31
C SER A 154 5.05 8.45 -25.73
N LEU A 155 4.27 8.92 -26.73
CA LEU A 155 4.60 9.00 -28.16
C LEU A 155 5.78 8.13 -28.61
N ASN A 156 5.46 6.88 -28.99
CA ASN A 156 6.35 5.85 -29.53
C ASN A 156 7.32 5.17 -28.55
N THR A 157 7.34 5.54 -27.27
CA THR A 157 8.16 4.86 -26.25
C THR A 157 7.33 4.31 -25.10
N ALA A 158 7.36 2.99 -24.94
CA ALA A 158 6.66 2.27 -23.90
C ALA A 158 7.22 2.57 -22.50
N ALA A 159 6.35 2.49 -21.49
CA ALA A 159 6.70 2.34 -20.09
C ALA A 159 6.05 1.07 -19.52
N ASN A 160 6.49 0.65 -18.33
CA ASN A 160 5.93 -0.55 -17.69
C ASN A 160 5.41 -0.22 -16.29
N LEU A 161 4.15 -0.59 -16.06
CA LEU A 161 3.54 -0.68 -14.74
C LEU A 161 3.41 -2.16 -14.37
N THR A 162 4.01 -2.54 -13.24
CA THR A 162 3.78 -3.85 -12.62
C THR A 162 3.25 -3.64 -11.21
N PHE A 163 2.09 -4.21 -10.92
CA PHE A 163 1.54 -4.25 -9.58
C PHE A 163 1.19 -5.68 -9.21
N VAL A 164 1.70 -6.15 -8.08
CA VAL A 164 1.37 -7.44 -7.51
C VAL A 164 1.01 -7.24 -6.04
N ALA A 165 -0.19 -7.66 -5.66
CA ALA A 165 -0.61 -7.76 -4.27
C ALA A 165 -0.99 -9.21 -3.96
N THR A 166 -0.38 -9.80 -2.94
CA THR A 166 -0.61 -11.20 -2.55
C THR A 166 -1.06 -11.27 -1.11
N ALA A 167 -2.27 -11.79 -0.89
CA ALA A 167 -2.82 -12.09 0.42
C ALA A 167 -2.09 -13.28 1.08
N GLY A 168 -2.16 -13.30 2.41
CA GLY A 168 -1.41 -14.22 3.25
C GLY A 168 -2.18 -15.47 3.66
N LEU A 169 -1.96 -15.91 4.90
CA LEU A 169 -2.62 -17.10 5.46
C LEU A 169 -3.95 -16.79 6.17
N SER A 170 -4.35 -15.52 6.24
CA SER A 170 -5.54 -15.03 6.94
C SER A 170 -6.47 -14.25 6.01
N PRO A 171 -7.77 -14.11 6.37
CA PRO A 171 -8.73 -13.34 5.58
C PRO A 171 -8.25 -11.92 5.30
N SER A 172 -8.06 -11.58 4.04
CA SER A 172 -7.49 -10.32 3.59
C SER A 172 -8.52 -9.49 2.84
N VAL A 173 -8.33 -8.18 2.83
CA VAL A 173 -9.05 -7.28 1.94
C VAL A 173 -8.02 -6.65 1.00
N ILE A 174 -8.14 -6.92 -0.29
CA ILE A 174 -7.29 -6.31 -1.32
C ILE A 174 -8.20 -5.57 -2.29
N CYS A 175 -7.94 -4.27 -2.44
CA CYS A 175 -8.64 -3.45 -3.39
C CYS A 175 -7.66 -2.67 -4.27
N GLY A 176 -7.68 -2.96 -5.57
CA GLY A 176 -6.88 -2.29 -6.59
C GLY A 176 -7.75 -1.49 -7.56
N GLN A 177 -7.40 -0.23 -7.81
CA GLN A 177 -8.03 0.66 -8.78
C GLN A 177 -6.98 1.21 -9.74
N PHE A 178 -7.15 0.94 -11.02
CA PHE A 178 -6.20 1.34 -12.06
C PHE A 178 -6.94 2.00 -13.21
N GLN A 179 -6.82 3.33 -13.30
CA GLN A 179 -7.33 4.12 -14.40
C GLN A 179 -6.18 4.44 -15.35
N ILE A 180 -6.17 3.80 -16.52
CA ILE A 180 -5.19 4.03 -17.56
C ILE A 180 -5.73 5.11 -18.49
N ASN A 181 -5.12 6.28 -18.44
CA ASN A 181 -5.60 7.48 -19.13
C ASN A 181 -5.29 7.42 -20.64
N SER A 182 -6.02 8.24 -21.38
CA SER A 182 -5.87 8.37 -22.84
C SER A 182 -4.44 8.72 -23.26
N GLY A 183 -3.97 8.13 -24.35
CA GLY A 183 -2.61 8.27 -24.89
C GLY A 183 -1.60 7.27 -24.36
N SER A 184 -2.04 6.26 -23.58
CA SER A 184 -1.13 5.27 -22.99
C SER A 184 -0.55 4.30 -24.04
N ILE A 185 0.75 4.05 -23.96
CA ILE A 185 1.49 3.07 -24.74
C ILE A 185 2.45 2.28 -23.82
N GLY A 186 2.52 0.96 -24.00
CA GLY A 186 3.39 0.11 -23.18
C GLY A 186 2.62 -0.99 -22.47
N THR A 187 3.02 -1.33 -21.25
CA THR A 187 2.44 -2.48 -20.54
C THR A 187 1.95 -2.15 -19.13
N ALA A 188 0.81 -2.71 -18.76
CA ALA A 188 0.27 -2.70 -17.41
C ALA A 188 -0.01 -4.15 -16.98
N ASN A 189 0.80 -4.68 -16.07
CA ASN A 189 0.64 -6.00 -15.49
C ASN A 189 0.15 -5.87 -14.05
N ILE A 190 -1.11 -6.19 -13.80
CA ILE A 190 -1.77 -5.97 -12.51
C ILE A 190 -2.30 -7.32 -12.02
N THR A 191 -1.77 -7.80 -10.89
CA THR A 191 -2.15 -9.08 -10.31
C THR A 191 -2.56 -8.93 -8.86
N VAL A 192 -3.73 -9.48 -8.53
CA VAL A 192 -4.20 -9.64 -7.15
C VAL A 192 -4.33 -11.13 -6.85
N ASN A 193 -3.55 -11.62 -5.89
CA ASN A 193 -3.59 -13.00 -5.45
C ASN A 193 -4.29 -13.08 -4.09
N GLY A 194 -5.35 -13.88 -4.03
CA GLY A 194 -5.94 -14.39 -2.80
C GLY A 194 -5.00 -15.38 -2.11
N GLY A 195 -5.19 -15.50 -0.81
CA GLY A 195 -4.49 -16.35 0.11
C GLY A 195 -5.31 -17.57 0.49
N VAL A 196 -4.88 -18.31 1.51
CA VAL A 196 -5.46 -19.63 1.86
C VAL A 196 -6.88 -19.53 2.44
N LYS A 197 -7.25 -18.37 2.95
CA LYS A 197 -8.54 -18.12 3.62
C LYS A 197 -9.42 -17.29 2.70
N LYS A 198 -10.69 -17.17 3.11
CA LYS A 198 -11.66 -16.36 2.40
C LYS A 198 -11.23 -14.89 2.42
N ASP A 199 -10.96 -14.35 1.25
CA ASP A 199 -10.57 -12.96 1.04
C ASP A 199 -11.68 -12.15 0.37
N LYS A 200 -11.57 -10.82 0.48
CA LYS A 200 -12.30 -9.87 -0.35
C LYS A 200 -11.33 -9.27 -1.35
N LEU A 201 -11.48 -9.62 -2.62
CA LEU A 201 -10.59 -9.21 -3.70
C LEU A 201 -11.37 -8.33 -4.67
N THR A 202 -10.94 -7.09 -4.82
CA THR A 202 -11.51 -6.16 -5.79
C THR A 202 -10.39 -5.67 -6.71
N LEU A 203 -10.58 -5.81 -8.02
CA LEU A 203 -9.68 -5.26 -9.03
C LEU A 203 -10.47 -4.54 -10.11
N ALA A 204 -10.45 -3.21 -10.08
CA ALA A 204 -10.91 -2.38 -11.19
C ALA A 204 -9.73 -1.93 -12.04
N VAL A 205 -9.80 -2.25 -13.32
CA VAL A 205 -8.92 -1.71 -14.35
C VAL A 205 -9.79 -1.14 -15.46
N CYS A 206 -9.61 0.14 -15.78
CA CYS A 206 -10.27 0.78 -16.91
C CYS A 206 -9.25 1.51 -17.77
N GLN A 207 -9.48 1.42 -19.07
CA GLN A 207 -8.76 2.18 -20.07
C GLN A 207 -9.71 3.26 -20.58
N GLU A 208 -9.29 4.53 -20.50
CA GLU A 208 -10.12 5.67 -20.91
C GLU A 208 -10.40 5.66 -22.42
N ASN A 209 -9.42 5.26 -23.23
CA ASN A 209 -9.54 5.14 -24.68
C ASN A 209 -9.09 3.75 -25.15
N SER A 210 -10.03 2.91 -25.57
CA SER A 210 -9.75 1.56 -26.11
C SER A 210 -8.91 1.53 -27.40
N GLY A 211 -8.76 2.67 -28.08
CA GLY A 211 -7.89 2.79 -29.26
C GLY A 211 -6.41 2.94 -28.92
N ASP A 212 -6.06 3.18 -27.65
CA ASP A 212 -4.68 3.29 -27.24
C ASP A 212 -3.97 1.93 -27.27
N PRO A 213 -2.72 1.85 -27.77
CA PRO A 213 -2.01 0.58 -27.94
C PRO A 213 -1.35 0.08 -26.64
N VAL A 214 -1.89 0.41 -25.47
CA VAL A 214 -1.42 -0.12 -24.19
C VAL A 214 -1.84 -1.59 -24.05
N GLN A 215 -0.90 -2.44 -23.66
CA GLN A 215 -1.14 -3.84 -23.36
C GLN A 215 -1.46 -3.97 -21.87
N ILE A 216 -2.71 -4.35 -21.57
CA ILE A 216 -3.18 -4.52 -20.19
C ILE A 216 -3.36 -6.01 -19.92
N SER A 217 -2.64 -6.52 -18.91
CA SER A 217 -2.83 -7.84 -18.33
C SER A 217 -3.26 -7.67 -16.89
N ALA A 218 -4.54 -7.92 -16.61
CA ALA A 218 -5.13 -7.81 -15.29
C ALA A 218 -5.66 -9.17 -14.84
N VAL A 219 -5.17 -9.67 -13.70
CA VAL A 219 -5.48 -11.00 -13.20
C VAL A 219 -5.88 -10.94 -11.72
N VAL A 220 -6.96 -11.63 -11.37
CA VAL A 220 -7.31 -11.95 -9.98
C VAL A 220 -7.26 -13.47 -9.79
N ASN A 221 -6.37 -13.93 -8.92
CA ASN A 221 -6.22 -15.33 -8.56
C ASN A 221 -6.92 -15.58 -7.22
N GLY A 222 -8.09 -16.22 -7.20
CA GLY A 222 -8.80 -16.55 -5.95
C GLY A 222 -8.52 -17.98 -5.47
N VAL A 223 -8.72 -18.27 -4.18
CA VAL A 223 -8.69 -19.63 -3.57
C VAL A 223 -10.10 -20.14 -3.21
N GLY A 224 -10.43 -21.35 -3.69
CA GLY A 224 -11.82 -21.71 -4.01
C GLY A 224 -12.42 -22.89 -3.25
N ALA A 225 -11.66 -23.51 -2.36
CA ALA A 225 -12.10 -24.77 -1.78
C ALA A 225 -13.11 -24.59 -0.64
N GLY A 226 -14.31 -25.20 -0.80
CA GLY A 226 -15.30 -25.36 0.27
C GLY A 226 -15.90 -24.06 0.79
N LYS A 227 -16.02 -23.90 2.13
CA LYS A 227 -16.60 -22.68 2.77
C LYS A 227 -15.66 -21.46 2.76
N LYS A 228 -14.48 -21.56 2.14
CA LYS A 228 -13.43 -20.53 2.14
C LYS A 228 -13.33 -19.77 0.81
N LYS A 229 -14.39 -19.78 -0.02
CA LYS A 229 -14.39 -19.08 -1.31
C LYS A 229 -14.24 -17.57 -1.12
N ASP A 230 -13.29 -17.01 -1.85
CA ASP A 230 -13.09 -15.56 -1.96
C ASP A 230 -14.32 -14.85 -2.52
N ILE A 231 -14.48 -13.59 -2.12
CA ILE A 231 -15.45 -12.66 -2.69
C ILE A 231 -14.70 -11.80 -3.70
N VAL A 232 -14.99 -11.99 -4.98
CA VAL A 232 -14.26 -11.33 -6.08
C VAL A 232 -15.15 -10.31 -6.80
N LYS A 233 -14.65 -9.09 -6.98
CA LYS A 233 -15.26 -8.02 -7.78
C LYS A 233 -14.27 -7.51 -8.83
N VAL A 234 -14.66 -7.48 -10.10
CA VAL A 234 -13.76 -7.07 -11.19
C VAL A 234 -14.45 -6.26 -12.28
N THR A 235 -13.73 -5.37 -12.97
CA THR A 235 -14.23 -4.73 -14.20
C THR A 235 -14.13 -5.67 -15.41
N PRO A 236 -14.84 -5.39 -16.53
CA PRO A 236 -14.66 -6.13 -17.78
C PRO A 236 -13.19 -6.15 -18.23
N GLY A 237 -12.73 -7.28 -18.78
CA GLY A 237 -11.36 -7.46 -19.27
C GLY A 237 -10.37 -8.02 -18.24
N VAL A 238 -10.70 -7.97 -16.95
CA VAL A 238 -9.91 -8.63 -15.89
C VAL A 238 -10.14 -10.14 -15.95
N ILE A 239 -9.05 -10.91 -15.99
CA ILE A 239 -9.10 -12.37 -15.98
C ILE A 239 -9.23 -12.85 -14.54
N VAL A 240 -10.28 -13.60 -14.23
CA VAL A 240 -10.44 -14.27 -12.93
C VAL A 240 -9.98 -15.72 -13.07
N GLN A 241 -8.91 -16.08 -12.38
CA GLN A 241 -8.37 -17.45 -12.41
C GLN A 241 -8.64 -18.15 -11.08
N PRO A 242 -9.33 -19.30 -11.10
CA PRO A 242 -9.43 -20.14 -9.92
C PRO A 242 -8.09 -20.86 -9.68
N THR A 243 -7.60 -20.84 -8.43
CA THR A 243 -6.43 -21.67 -8.05
C THR A 243 -6.82 -23.10 -7.62
N GLY A 244 -8.12 -23.44 -7.66
CA GLY A 244 -8.65 -24.76 -7.31
C GLY A 244 -9.68 -25.28 -8.31
N PRO A 245 -10.18 -26.52 -8.14
CA PRO A 245 -11.10 -27.16 -9.08
C PRO A 245 -12.51 -26.53 -9.11
N ASP A 246 -12.85 -25.77 -8.06
CA ASP A 246 -14.16 -25.12 -7.94
C ASP A 246 -14.22 -23.81 -8.73
N GLN A 247 -15.30 -23.59 -9.47
CA GLN A 247 -15.61 -22.29 -10.05
C GLN A 247 -15.97 -21.27 -8.96
N PHE A 248 -15.58 -20.02 -9.19
CA PHE A 248 -15.78 -18.90 -8.26
C PHE A 248 -16.86 -17.96 -8.79
N PRO A 249 -17.88 -17.65 -7.98
CA PRO A 249 -18.77 -16.55 -8.31
C PRO A 249 -17.98 -15.24 -8.16
N TYR A 250 -17.91 -14.45 -9.23
CA TYR A 250 -17.41 -13.09 -9.18
C TYR A 250 -18.50 -12.12 -9.64
N LYS A 251 -18.42 -10.88 -9.18
CA LYS A 251 -19.31 -9.80 -9.60
C LYS A 251 -18.57 -8.87 -10.55
N THR A 252 -19.13 -8.67 -11.74
CA THR A 252 -18.66 -7.61 -12.62
C THR A 252 -19.14 -6.26 -12.10
N ILE A 253 -18.23 -5.30 -12.01
CA ILE A 253 -18.46 -3.89 -11.65
C ILE A 253 -18.21 -3.02 -12.87
N THR A 254 -18.91 -1.88 -12.97
CA THR A 254 -18.86 -1.00 -14.15
C THR A 254 -18.11 0.32 -13.90
N THR A 255 -17.74 0.60 -12.66
CA THR A 255 -17.03 1.83 -12.27
C THR A 255 -15.57 1.53 -11.97
N CYS A 256 -14.70 2.52 -12.24
CA CYS A 256 -13.28 2.44 -11.93
C CYS A 256 -12.95 2.71 -10.44
N THR A 257 -13.95 3.06 -9.65
CA THR A 257 -13.87 3.36 -8.21
C THR A 257 -14.70 2.38 -7.38
N PRO A 258 -14.33 1.08 -7.30
CA PRO A 258 -15.11 0.10 -6.54
C PRO A 258 -14.67 -0.10 -5.09
N CYS A 259 -13.66 0.60 -4.59
CA CYS A 259 -13.13 0.34 -3.23
C CYS A 259 -14.03 0.87 -2.10
N ASP A 260 -15.27 1.25 -2.41
CA ASP A 260 -16.24 1.80 -1.45
C ASP A 260 -16.97 0.72 -0.64
N ASP A 261 -16.55 -0.55 -0.72
CA ASP A 261 -17.16 -1.65 0.03
C ASP A 261 -16.61 -1.73 1.46
N SER A 262 -17.05 -0.79 2.31
CA SER A 262 -17.13 -0.99 3.75
C SER A 262 -18.05 -2.16 4.09
#